data_AF-J7S8H1-F1
#
_entry.id   AF-J7S8H1-F1
#
_cell.length_a   1.000
_cell.length_b   1.000
_cell.length_c   1.000
_cell.angle_alpha   90.00
_cell.angle_beta   90.00
_cell.angle_gamma   90.00
#
_symmetry.space_group_name_H-M   'P 1'
#
loop_
_entity.id
_entity.type
_entity.pdbx_description
1 polymer ?
#
loop_
_entity_poly.entity_id
_entity_poly.type
_entity_poly.pdbx_seq_one_letter_code
_entity_poly.pdbx_strand_id
1 'polypeptide(L)'
;MLGKLSRREVAVLLWCPFVVCTGHMLALCGWDGCLVASTKDSLLNTVFVKRGWFWTSTVFWWVVVRYRMEDSVTTRTPLLPLLRRYTITTAAWYVFTQQLWLNVPPLMDLVFVWSGGSCLLDPATTPGTLWLSTSAACRRHGGLWQGGHDPSGHMFLLSLMLMFLLSELPAGSSGGRRRGKHAAFASAAAAARFILWDEPGVLALALTACWTWALLVTAARFHTLPEQTSGLLAAVVAHLSARALG
;
A
#
# COMPACT_ATOMS: atom_id res chain seq x y z
N MET A 1 -18.70 -18.11 -1.22
CA MET A 1 -17.97 -19.27 -0.65
C MET A 1 -16.47 -19.00 -0.77
N LEU A 2 -15.78 -18.72 0.34
CA LEU A 2 -14.32 -18.61 0.35
C LEU A 2 -13.75 -20.04 0.23
N GLY A 3 -13.26 -20.41 -0.96
CA GLY A 3 -12.56 -21.68 -1.15
C GLY A 3 -11.33 -21.79 -0.24
N LYS A 4 -10.85 -23.02 0.00
CA LYS A 4 -9.65 -23.29 0.82
C LYS A 4 -8.49 -22.38 0.38
N LEU A 5 -7.90 -21.66 1.32
CA LEU A 5 -6.72 -20.82 1.08
C LEU A 5 -5.51 -21.72 0.83
N SER A 6 -4.77 -21.43 -0.23
CA SER A 6 -3.46 -22.03 -0.50
C SER A 6 -2.42 -21.55 0.51
N ARG A 7 -1.32 -22.31 0.66
CA ARG A 7 -0.20 -21.91 1.53
C ARG A 7 0.36 -20.54 1.18
N ARG A 8 0.42 -20.21 -0.12
CA ARG A 8 0.87 -18.89 -0.60
C ARG A 8 -0.05 -17.79 -0.10
N GLU A 9 -1.36 -17.97 -0.23
CA GLU A 9 -2.34 -16.96 0.19
C GLU A 9 -2.33 -16.75 1.70
N VAL A 10 -2.17 -17.82 2.48
CA VAL A 10 -1.97 -17.70 3.93
C VAL A 10 -0.70 -16.89 4.23
N ALA A 11 0.41 -17.14 3.52
CA ALA A 11 1.64 -16.37 3.69
C ALA A 11 1.45 -14.89 3.35
N VAL A 12 0.71 -14.57 2.27
CA VAL A 12 0.40 -13.18 1.91
C VAL A 12 -0.42 -12.48 2.99
N LEU A 13 -1.46 -13.13 3.49
CA LEU A 13 -2.34 -12.58 4.53
C LEU A 13 -1.61 -12.39 5.87
N LEU A 14 -0.62 -13.24 6.17
CA LEU A 14 0.17 -13.15 7.41
C LEU A 14 1.36 -12.19 7.32
N TRP A 15 1.81 -11.81 6.12
CA TRP A 15 2.98 -10.93 5.95
C TRP A 15 2.77 -9.57 6.62
N CYS A 16 1.66 -8.90 6.34
CA CYS A 16 1.40 -7.56 6.90
C CYS A 16 1.23 -7.59 8.43
N PRO A 17 0.41 -8.49 9.03
CA PRO A 17 0.36 -8.66 10.48
C PRO A 17 1.72 -8.95 11.11
N PHE A 18 2.53 -9.82 10.49
CA PHE A 18 3.88 -10.12 10.95
C PHE A 18 4.75 -8.85 11.01
N VAL A 19 4.79 -8.07 9.92
CA VAL A 19 5.57 -6.82 9.85
C VAL A 19 5.11 -5.80 10.88
N VAL A 20 3.80 -5.66 11.09
CA VAL A 20 3.23 -4.75 12.10
C VAL A 20 3.63 -5.19 13.51
N CYS A 21 3.51 -6.48 13.83
CA CYS A 21 3.99 -7.03 15.11
C CYS A 21 5.48 -6.77 15.31
N THR A 22 6.32 -7.00 14.28
CA THR A 22 7.75 -6.69 14.34
C THR A 22 7.99 -5.20 14.61
N GLY A 23 7.24 -4.30 13.97
CA GLY A 23 7.33 -2.86 14.20
C GLY A 23 7.06 -2.48 15.65
N HIS A 24 6.01 -3.04 16.26
CA HIS A 24 5.72 -2.84 17.67
C HIS A 24 6.79 -3.41 18.59
N MET A 25 7.32 -4.60 18.29
CA MET A 25 8.41 -5.18 19.09
C MET A 25 9.65 -4.28 19.07
N LEU A 26 10.03 -3.76 17.89
CA LEU A 26 11.15 -2.83 17.77
C LEU A 26 10.92 -1.53 18.55
N ALA A 27 9.68 -1.00 18.53
CA ALA A 27 9.32 0.17 19.31
C ALA A 27 9.43 -0.06 20.83
N LEU A 28 8.96 -1.22 21.31
CA LEU A 28 9.09 -1.60 22.74
C LEU A 28 10.54 -1.81 23.16
N CYS A 29 11.41 -2.26 22.24
CA CYS A 29 12.84 -2.38 22.49
C CYS A 29 13.61 -1.04 22.41
N GLY A 30 12.95 0.08 22.12
CA GLY A 30 13.59 1.40 21.98
C GLY A 30 14.49 1.53 20.74
N TRP A 31 14.26 0.68 19.72
CA TRP A 31 15.01 0.70 18.45
C TRP A 31 14.35 1.54 17.37
N ASP A 32 13.28 2.26 17.74
CA ASP A 32 12.53 3.13 16.86
C ASP A 32 13.39 4.33 16.36
N GLY A 33 14.40 4.74 17.13
CA GLY A 33 15.42 5.70 16.72
C GLY A 33 16.38 5.20 15.63
N CYS A 34 16.67 3.89 15.58
CA CYS A 34 17.52 3.27 14.54
C CYS A 34 16.82 3.16 13.19
N LEU A 35 15.48 3.26 13.18
CA LEU A 35 14.68 3.26 11.95
C LEU A 35 14.73 4.62 11.21
N VAL A 36 15.54 5.58 11.66
CA VAL A 36 15.55 6.95 11.15
C VAL A 36 16.73 7.26 10.21
N ALA A 37 16.37 7.39 8.93
CA ALA A 37 16.98 8.33 7.98
C ALA A 37 15.90 9.00 7.10
N SER A 38 14.68 9.15 7.60
CA SER A 38 13.56 9.73 6.86
C SER A 38 12.93 10.86 7.65
N THR A 39 13.32 12.10 7.33
CA THR A 39 12.56 13.28 7.74
C THR A 39 11.17 13.21 7.11
N LYS A 40 10.15 13.64 7.87
CA LYS A 40 8.72 13.67 7.46
C LYS A 40 8.49 14.34 6.09
N ASP A 41 9.40 15.21 5.67
CA ASP A 41 9.32 15.97 4.42
C ASP A 41 10.44 15.66 3.40
N SER A 42 11.15 14.55 3.56
CA SER A 42 12.13 14.11 2.56
C SER A 42 11.50 13.91 1.18
N LEU A 43 12.27 14.13 0.11
CA LEU A 43 11.85 13.87 -1.27
C LEU A 43 11.34 12.44 -1.45
N LEU A 44 11.96 11.48 -0.75
CA LEU A 44 11.54 10.09 -0.72
C LEU A 44 10.13 9.94 -0.15
N ASN A 45 9.79 10.61 0.96
CA ASN A 45 8.42 10.54 1.48
C ASN A 45 7.41 11.20 0.53
N THR A 46 7.74 12.37 -0.03
CA THR A 46 6.78 13.17 -0.79
C THR A 46 6.53 12.66 -2.22
N VAL A 47 7.54 12.11 -2.89
CA VAL A 47 7.41 11.60 -4.26
C VAL A 47 7.13 10.10 -4.29
N PHE A 48 7.69 9.33 -3.37
CA PHE A 48 7.61 7.88 -3.40
C PHE A 48 6.46 7.36 -2.52
N VAL A 49 6.48 7.66 -1.21
CA VAL A 49 5.50 7.10 -0.27
C VAL A 49 4.10 7.70 -0.47
N LYS A 50 3.97 9.02 -0.59
CA LYS A 50 2.67 9.69 -0.83
C LYS A 50 2.01 9.31 -2.15
N ARG A 51 2.77 8.79 -3.12
CA ARG A 51 2.27 8.30 -4.42
C ARG A 51 2.42 6.78 -4.57
N GLY A 52 2.37 6.04 -3.46
CA GLY A 52 2.65 4.59 -3.45
C GLY A 52 1.82 3.77 -4.44
N TRP A 53 0.51 4.06 -4.58
CA TRP A 53 -0.34 3.33 -5.52
C TRP A 53 0.10 3.51 -6.98
N PHE A 54 0.49 4.74 -7.36
CA PHE A 54 1.00 5.02 -8.70
C PHE A 54 2.25 4.19 -9.02
N TRP A 55 3.21 4.11 -8.11
CA TRP A 55 4.43 3.31 -8.29
C TRP A 55 4.12 1.81 -8.33
N THR A 56 3.21 1.35 -7.46
CA THR A 56 2.74 -0.05 -7.44
C THR A 56 2.10 -0.44 -8.77
N SER A 57 1.17 0.37 -9.30
CA SER A 57 0.55 0.15 -10.60
C SER A 57 1.56 0.17 -11.74
N THR A 58 2.50 1.12 -11.73
CA THR A 58 3.51 1.26 -12.79
C THR A 58 4.41 0.03 -12.87
N VAL A 59 4.98 -0.39 -11.74
CA VAL A 59 5.86 -1.57 -11.69
C VAL A 59 5.08 -2.84 -11.98
N PHE A 60 3.87 -2.99 -11.42
CA PHE A 60 3.03 -4.16 -11.67
C PHE A 60 2.71 -4.33 -13.16
N TRP A 61 2.18 -3.28 -13.81
CA TRP A 61 1.83 -3.35 -15.23
C TRP A 61 3.05 -3.54 -16.12
N TRP A 62 4.18 -2.92 -15.76
CA TRP A 62 5.44 -3.14 -16.47
C TRP A 62 5.86 -4.62 -16.43
N VAL A 63 5.86 -5.24 -15.25
CA VAL A 63 6.18 -6.67 -15.09
C VAL A 63 5.22 -7.55 -15.88
N VAL A 64 3.91 -7.27 -15.80
CA VAL A 64 2.87 -8.02 -16.52
C VAL A 64 3.08 -7.94 -18.04
N VAL A 65 3.33 -6.75 -18.58
CA VAL A 65 3.57 -6.55 -20.02
C VAL A 65 4.82 -7.30 -20.45
N ARG A 66 5.93 -7.17 -19.71
CA ARG A 66 7.20 -7.79 -20.06
C ARG A 66 7.12 -9.32 -20.08
N TYR A 67 6.60 -9.93 -19.02
CA TYR A 67 6.45 -11.39 -18.96
C TYR A 67 5.47 -11.91 -20.02
N ARG A 68 4.40 -11.17 -20.35
CA ARG A 68 3.47 -11.57 -21.42
C ARG A 68 4.04 -11.47 -22.83
N MET A 69 4.97 -10.54 -23.07
CA MET A 69 5.65 -10.43 -24.35
C MET A 69 6.62 -11.58 -24.58
N GLU A 70 7.20 -12.13 -23.50
CA GLU A 70 8.13 -13.25 -23.54
C GLU A 70 7.44 -14.62 -23.52
N ASP A 71 6.26 -14.72 -22.90
CA ASP A 71 5.46 -15.93 -22.90
C ASP A 71 4.94 -16.31 -24.30
N SER A 72 5.21 -17.56 -24.69
CA SER A 72 4.65 -18.18 -25.89
C SER A 72 3.12 -18.12 -25.90
N VAL A 73 2.53 -17.89 -27.07
CA VAL A 73 1.06 -17.72 -27.28
C VAL A 73 0.23 -18.82 -26.60
N THR A 74 0.76 -20.04 -26.53
CA THR A 74 0.09 -21.24 -26.00
C THR A 74 -0.10 -21.28 -24.48
N THR A 75 0.65 -20.50 -23.70
CA THR A 75 0.63 -20.53 -22.22
C THR A 75 0.10 -19.24 -21.58
N ARG A 76 -0.51 -18.35 -22.36
CA ARG A 76 -0.99 -17.06 -21.87
C ARG A 76 -2.16 -17.24 -20.89
N THR A 77 -1.92 -16.89 -19.63
CA THR A 77 -2.99 -16.77 -18.64
C THR A 77 -4.01 -15.71 -19.08
N PRO A 78 -5.31 -15.89 -18.77
CA PRO A 78 -6.34 -14.90 -19.13
C PRO A 78 -6.09 -13.56 -18.42
N LEU A 79 -6.20 -12.44 -19.16
CA LEU A 79 -6.04 -11.08 -18.62
C LEU A 79 -7.21 -10.63 -17.75
N LEU A 80 -8.41 -11.15 -18.01
CA LEU A 80 -9.63 -10.64 -17.41
C LEU A 80 -9.67 -10.77 -15.87
N PRO A 81 -9.30 -11.92 -15.26
CA PRO A 81 -9.25 -12.03 -13.80
C PRO A 81 -8.23 -11.07 -13.19
N LEU A 82 -7.06 -10.93 -13.82
CA LEU A 82 -6.01 -9.99 -13.39
C LEU A 82 -6.52 -8.54 -13.40
N LEU A 83 -7.17 -8.13 -14.49
CA LEU A 83 -7.78 -6.81 -14.64
C LEU A 83 -8.87 -6.56 -13.61
N ARG A 84 -9.73 -7.54 -13.33
CA ARG A 84 -10.76 -7.44 -12.29
C ARG A 84 -10.14 -7.25 -10.91
N ARG A 85 -9.17 -8.07 -10.52
CA ARG A 85 -8.48 -7.95 -9.22
C ARG A 85 -7.79 -6.61 -9.07
N TYR A 86 -7.08 -6.14 -10.09
CA TYR A 86 -6.46 -4.81 -10.12
C TYR A 86 -7.51 -3.70 -9.98
N THR A 87 -8.63 -3.80 -10.70
CA THR A 87 -9.69 -2.78 -10.68
C THR A 87 -10.37 -2.70 -9.31
N ILE A 88 -10.70 -3.84 -8.70
CA ILE A 88 -11.30 -3.89 -7.36
C ILE A 88 -10.33 -3.33 -6.31
N THR A 89 -9.04 -3.69 -6.40
CA THR A 89 -8.02 -3.16 -5.49
C THR A 89 -7.85 -1.64 -5.66
N THR A 90 -7.83 -1.15 -6.91
CA THR A 90 -7.77 0.29 -7.21
C THR A 90 -9.00 1.03 -6.66
N ALA A 91 -10.19 0.46 -6.84
CA ALA A 91 -11.43 1.02 -6.33
C ALA A 91 -11.43 1.07 -4.79
N ALA A 92 -10.95 0.01 -4.13
CA ALA A 92 -10.83 -0.02 -2.67
C ALA A 92 -9.87 1.07 -2.16
N TRP A 93 -8.71 1.25 -2.81
CA TRP A 93 -7.79 2.35 -2.49
C TRP A 93 -8.49 3.71 -2.61
N TYR A 94 -9.15 3.93 -3.75
CA TYR A 94 -9.80 5.19 -4.06
C TYR A 94 -10.91 5.51 -3.05
N VAL A 95 -11.81 4.56 -2.79
CA VAL A 95 -12.93 4.72 -1.83
C VAL A 95 -12.43 4.97 -0.41
N PHE A 96 -11.36 4.27 0.00
CA PHE A 96 -10.89 4.39 1.37
C PHE A 96 -10.21 5.74 1.65
N THR A 97 -9.45 6.26 0.69
CA THR A 97 -8.52 7.38 0.92
C THR A 97 -8.85 8.66 0.17
N GLN A 98 -9.60 8.60 -0.93
CA GLN A 98 -9.87 9.76 -1.79
C GLN A 98 -11.31 10.26 -1.60
N GLN A 99 -11.50 11.56 -1.80
CA GLN A 99 -12.84 12.14 -1.84
C GLN A 99 -13.55 11.62 -3.10
N LEU A 100 -14.70 10.96 -2.94
CA LEU A 100 -15.50 10.50 -4.07
C LEU A 100 -16.17 11.71 -4.77
N TRP A 101 -16.69 11.48 -5.97
CA TRP A 101 -17.53 12.47 -6.66
C TRP A 101 -18.72 12.88 -5.78
N LEU A 102 -19.17 14.13 -5.92
CA LEU A 102 -20.31 14.73 -5.20
C LEU A 102 -20.08 15.07 -3.71
N ASN A 103 -18.89 15.60 -3.35
CA ASN A 103 -18.60 16.06 -1.97
C ASN A 103 -18.70 14.97 -0.89
N VAL A 104 -18.57 13.69 -1.25
CA VAL A 104 -18.60 12.58 -0.30
C VAL A 104 -17.21 12.40 0.32
N PRO A 105 -17.05 12.49 1.66
CA PRO A 105 -15.79 12.24 2.34
C PRO A 105 -15.20 10.87 2.02
N PRO A 106 -13.86 10.69 2.05
CA PRO A 106 -13.27 9.37 2.00
C PRO A 106 -13.79 8.50 3.15
N LEU A 107 -13.82 7.18 2.98
CA LEU A 107 -14.35 6.27 3.99
C LEU A 107 -13.68 6.44 5.36
N MET A 108 -12.37 6.71 5.39
CA MET A 108 -11.65 6.96 6.65
C MET A 108 -12.16 8.20 7.40
N ASP A 109 -12.43 9.31 6.69
CA ASP A 109 -12.97 10.53 7.30
C ASP A 109 -14.42 10.30 7.77
N LEU A 110 -15.19 9.50 7.04
CA LEU A 110 -16.54 9.12 7.45
C LEU A 110 -16.53 8.27 8.73
N VAL A 111 -15.64 7.29 8.82
CA VAL A 111 -15.46 6.48 10.04
C VAL A 111 -15.07 7.38 11.22
N PHE A 112 -14.17 8.33 11.00
CA PHE A 112 -13.78 9.30 12.01
C PHE A 112 -14.95 10.12 12.53
N VAL A 113 -15.72 10.74 11.63
CA VAL A 113 -16.88 11.55 12.03
C VAL A 113 -17.94 10.68 12.71
N TRP A 114 -18.21 9.48 12.18
CA TRP A 114 -19.23 8.58 12.75
C TRP A 114 -18.86 8.05 14.13
N SER A 115 -17.58 7.87 14.40
CA SER A 115 -17.06 7.49 15.72
C SER A 115 -17.02 8.62 16.75
N GLY A 116 -17.57 9.80 16.42
CA GLY A 116 -17.67 10.97 17.31
C GLY A 116 -16.62 12.05 17.06
N GLY A 117 -15.81 11.93 16.02
CA GLY A 117 -14.80 12.91 15.66
C GLY A 117 -15.36 14.18 15.04
N SER A 118 -14.67 15.30 15.27
CA SER A 118 -15.05 16.60 14.70
C SER A 118 -13.84 17.47 14.40
N CYS A 119 -14.06 18.51 13.58
CA CYS A 119 -13.07 19.56 13.35
C CYS A 119 -13.27 20.69 14.36
N LEU A 120 -12.26 20.94 15.18
CA LEU A 120 -12.22 22.06 16.12
C LEU A 120 -11.51 23.23 15.44
N LEU A 121 -12.27 24.26 15.05
CA LEU A 121 -11.72 25.51 14.51
C LEU A 121 -11.46 26.48 15.66
N ASP A 122 -10.41 27.29 15.54
CA ASP A 122 -10.17 28.38 16.50
C ASP A 122 -11.25 29.46 16.31
N PRO A 123 -12.10 29.71 17.33
CA PRO A 123 -13.20 30.67 17.25
C PRO A 123 -12.73 32.10 17.00
N ALA A 124 -11.46 32.44 17.28
CA ALA A 124 -10.89 33.75 16.98
C ALA A 124 -10.72 34.01 15.47
N THR A 125 -10.55 32.94 14.67
CA THR A 125 -10.30 33.03 13.22
C THR A 125 -11.51 32.73 12.35
N THR A 126 -12.48 31.95 12.85
CA THR A 126 -13.64 31.53 12.05
C THR A 126 -14.93 31.64 12.87
N PRO A 127 -15.64 32.79 12.82
CA PRO A 127 -16.92 32.93 13.51
C PRO A 127 -18.00 32.16 12.74
N GLY A 128 -18.37 30.97 13.23
CA GLY A 128 -19.48 30.19 12.68
C GLY A 128 -19.44 28.69 13.00
N THR A 129 -20.56 28.01 12.76
CA THR A 129 -20.75 26.55 12.88
C THR A 129 -20.39 25.83 11.57
N LEU A 130 -19.18 26.06 11.03
CA LEU A 130 -18.75 25.41 9.79
C LEU A 130 -18.51 23.91 10.05
N TRP A 131 -19.44 23.06 9.61
CA TRP A 131 -19.31 21.61 9.78
C TRP A 131 -18.45 21.03 8.65
N LEU A 132 -17.16 20.80 8.96
CA LEU A 132 -16.21 20.19 8.03
C LEU A 132 -16.18 18.67 8.26
N SER A 133 -16.60 17.93 7.25
CA SER A 133 -16.68 16.46 7.27
C SER A 133 -15.45 15.75 6.71
N THR A 134 -14.40 16.50 6.36
CA THR A 134 -13.14 15.93 5.86
C THR A 134 -11.95 16.48 6.62
N SER A 135 -10.97 15.61 6.87
CA SER A 135 -9.74 15.98 7.57
C SER A 135 -8.90 16.95 6.74
N ALA A 136 -8.95 16.83 5.41
CA ALA A 136 -8.29 17.74 4.48
C ALA A 136 -8.88 19.16 4.53
N ALA A 137 -10.21 19.30 4.55
CA ALA A 137 -10.84 20.61 4.67
C ALA A 137 -10.58 21.22 6.05
N CYS A 138 -10.64 20.41 7.12
CA CYS A 138 -10.34 20.86 8.48
C CYS A 138 -8.94 21.50 8.58
N ARG A 139 -7.91 20.79 8.11
CA ARG A 139 -6.52 21.28 8.12
C ARG A 139 -6.33 22.53 7.26
N ARG A 140 -7.03 22.64 6.12
CA ARG A 140 -6.97 23.84 5.26
C ARG A 140 -7.53 25.10 5.95
N HIS A 141 -8.46 24.93 6.87
CA HIS A 141 -9.03 26.03 7.66
C HIS A 141 -8.32 26.21 9.01
N GLY A 142 -7.15 25.59 9.21
CA GLY A 142 -6.39 25.68 10.46
C GLY A 142 -7.01 24.93 11.63
N GLY A 143 -8.00 24.06 11.38
CA GLY A 143 -8.68 23.29 12.41
C GLY A 143 -7.91 22.06 12.89
N LEU A 144 -8.22 21.65 14.12
CA LEU A 144 -7.73 20.42 14.74
C LEU A 144 -8.75 19.29 14.54
N TRP A 145 -8.31 18.19 13.92
CA TRP A 145 -9.13 17.00 13.69
C TRP A 145 -9.00 16.06 14.89
N GLN A 146 -9.98 16.04 15.79
CA GLN A 146 -9.89 15.31 17.07
C GLN A 146 -11.23 14.66 17.50
N GLY A 147 -11.14 13.66 18.38
CA GLY A 147 -12.29 13.09 19.11
C GLY A 147 -12.88 11.81 18.51
N GLY A 148 -12.46 11.41 17.31
CA GLY A 148 -12.90 10.20 16.64
C GLY A 148 -11.79 9.17 16.47
N HIS A 149 -12.18 7.96 16.06
CA HIS A 149 -11.29 6.91 15.58
C HIS A 149 -10.88 7.19 14.13
N ASP A 150 -9.59 7.46 13.90
CA ASP A 150 -9.03 7.77 12.57
C ASP A 150 -8.32 6.53 11.98
N PRO A 151 -8.96 5.72 11.12
CA PRO A 151 -8.30 4.55 10.54
C PRO A 151 -7.03 4.96 9.80
N SER A 152 -5.91 4.29 10.09
CA SER A 152 -4.65 4.67 9.48
C SER A 152 -4.63 4.38 7.98
N GLY A 153 -4.74 5.45 7.18
CA GLY A 153 -4.68 5.38 5.71
C GLY A 153 -3.35 4.85 5.18
N HIS A 154 -2.23 5.11 5.88
CA HIS A 154 -0.92 4.57 5.52
C HIS A 154 -0.86 3.06 5.75
N MET A 155 -1.33 2.59 6.92
CA MET A 155 -1.39 1.16 7.23
C MET A 155 -2.27 0.41 6.23
N PHE A 156 -3.42 1.00 5.89
CA PHE A 156 -4.30 0.48 4.84
C PHE A 156 -3.58 0.39 3.48
N LEU A 157 -3.05 1.51 2.98
CA LEU A 157 -2.49 1.57 1.62
C LEU A 157 -1.25 0.67 1.48
N LEU A 158 -0.33 0.69 2.45
CA LEU A 158 0.88 -0.14 2.43
C LEU A 158 0.54 -1.63 2.45
N SER A 159 -0.40 -2.03 3.31
CA SER A 159 -0.85 -3.42 3.39
C SER A 159 -1.55 -3.86 2.10
N LEU A 160 -2.39 -3.00 1.51
CA LEU A 160 -3.08 -3.26 0.24
C LEU A 160 -2.08 -3.48 -0.90
N MET A 161 -1.08 -2.61 -1.03
CA MET A 161 -0.02 -2.71 -2.05
C MET A 161 0.82 -3.97 -1.87
N LEU A 162 1.22 -4.30 -0.64
CA LEU A 162 1.98 -5.52 -0.33
C LEU A 162 1.19 -6.78 -0.69
N MET A 163 -0.05 -6.91 -0.24
CA MET A 163 -0.87 -8.08 -0.54
C MET A 163 -1.17 -8.21 -2.03
N PHE A 164 -1.39 -7.09 -2.73
CA PHE A 164 -1.57 -7.09 -4.18
C PHE A 164 -0.33 -7.59 -4.91
N LEU A 165 0.85 -7.01 -4.63
CA LEU A 165 2.11 -7.40 -5.28
C LEU A 165 2.49 -8.86 -4.97
N LEU A 166 2.40 -9.29 -3.71
CA LEU A 166 2.77 -10.66 -3.30
C LEU A 166 1.82 -11.73 -3.87
N SER A 167 0.55 -11.39 -4.10
CA SER A 167 -0.43 -12.31 -4.70
C SER A 167 -0.32 -12.39 -6.21
N GLU A 168 -0.11 -11.26 -6.90
CA GLU A 168 -0.09 -11.25 -8.37
C GLU A 168 1.28 -11.57 -8.95
N LEU A 169 2.36 -11.20 -8.27
CA LEU A 169 3.72 -11.40 -8.77
C LEU A 169 4.38 -12.60 -8.06
N PRO A 170 4.89 -13.59 -8.79
CA PRO A 170 5.53 -14.74 -8.19
C PRO A 170 6.78 -14.31 -7.40
N ALA A 171 6.92 -14.83 -6.17
CA ALA A 171 8.01 -14.52 -5.24
C ALA A 171 9.42 -14.89 -5.76
N GLY A 172 9.48 -15.54 -6.91
CA GLY A 172 10.70 -15.81 -7.65
C GLY A 172 10.30 -16.09 -9.09
N SER A 173 10.96 -15.40 -10.02
CA SER A 173 10.84 -15.57 -11.46
C SER A 173 10.47 -17.01 -11.87
N SER A 174 9.28 -17.20 -12.42
CA SER A 174 9.02 -18.34 -13.31
C SER A 174 9.87 -18.26 -14.60
N GLY A 175 10.70 -17.22 -14.76
CA GLY A 175 11.84 -17.12 -15.69
C GLY A 175 13.10 -17.89 -15.25
N GLY A 176 13.05 -18.67 -14.17
CA GLY A 176 14.13 -19.55 -13.69
C GLY A 176 14.58 -20.66 -14.64
N ARG A 177 14.19 -20.63 -15.93
CA ARG A 177 14.87 -21.36 -16.99
C ARG A 177 16.15 -20.67 -17.46
N ARG A 178 16.44 -19.46 -16.98
CA ARG A 178 17.73 -18.79 -17.17
C ARG A 178 18.42 -18.56 -15.83
N ARG A 179 18.88 -19.68 -15.25
CA ARG A 179 19.97 -19.69 -14.27
C ARG A 179 21.28 -19.35 -15.00
N GLY A 180 21.34 -18.15 -15.58
CA GLY A 180 22.52 -17.54 -16.17
C GLY A 180 23.34 -16.96 -15.02
N LYS A 181 24.59 -17.41 -14.94
CA LYS A 181 25.69 -16.94 -14.09
C LYS A 181 25.49 -15.52 -13.56
N HIS A 182 25.76 -15.30 -12.27
CA HIS A 182 25.95 -13.97 -11.69
C HIS A 182 26.92 -13.16 -12.57
N ALA A 183 26.38 -12.45 -13.56
CA ALA A 183 27.15 -11.59 -14.41
C ALA A 183 27.39 -10.34 -13.58
N ALA A 184 28.64 -10.10 -13.18
CA ALA A 184 29.02 -8.77 -12.77
C ALA A 184 28.60 -7.82 -13.89
N PHE A 185 27.69 -6.88 -13.60
CA PHE A 185 27.23 -5.95 -14.62
C PHE A 185 28.43 -5.12 -15.07
N ALA A 186 28.76 -5.21 -16.36
CA ALA A 186 29.90 -4.49 -16.93
C ALA A 186 29.71 -2.96 -16.87
N SER A 187 28.49 -2.46 -16.67
CA SER A 187 28.18 -1.04 -16.52
C SER A 187 26.81 -0.81 -15.85
N ALA A 188 26.57 0.44 -15.40
CA ALA A 188 25.26 0.87 -14.91
C ALA A 188 24.15 0.74 -15.98
N ALA A 189 24.49 0.95 -17.26
CA ALA A 189 23.55 0.77 -18.37
C ALA A 189 23.16 -0.71 -18.55
N ALA A 190 24.12 -1.63 -18.39
CA ALA A 190 23.84 -3.07 -18.43
C ALA A 190 22.96 -3.51 -17.25
N ALA A 191 23.22 -2.98 -16.04
CA ALA A 191 22.39 -3.22 -14.87
C ALA A 191 20.96 -2.67 -15.05
N ALA A 192 20.82 -1.44 -15.54
CA ALA A 192 19.53 -0.82 -15.81
C ALA A 192 18.74 -1.60 -16.86
N ARG A 193 19.39 -2.01 -17.95
CA ARG A 193 18.77 -2.86 -18.97
C ARG A 193 18.28 -4.17 -18.38
N PHE A 194 19.10 -4.84 -17.56
CA PHE A 194 18.71 -6.10 -16.94
C PHE A 194 17.51 -5.93 -16.01
N ILE A 195 17.57 -4.96 -15.09
CA ILE A 195 16.51 -4.71 -14.11
C ILE A 195 15.20 -4.28 -14.78
N LEU A 196 15.28 -3.44 -15.81
CA LEU A 196 14.09 -2.89 -16.45
C LEU A 196 13.54 -3.82 -17.54
N TRP A 197 14.35 -4.52 -18.31
CA TRP A 197 13.88 -5.33 -19.44
C TRP A 197 13.98 -6.83 -19.23
N ASP A 198 15.12 -7.34 -18.79
CA ASP A 198 15.39 -8.78 -18.80
C ASP A 198 14.76 -9.48 -17.59
N GLU A 199 14.79 -8.86 -16.41
CA GLU A 199 14.19 -9.39 -15.17
C GLU A 199 13.45 -8.29 -14.39
N PRO A 200 12.31 -7.79 -14.92
CA PRO A 200 11.51 -6.74 -14.29
C PRO A 200 10.94 -7.16 -12.93
N GLY A 201 10.91 -8.46 -12.61
CA GLY A 201 10.57 -8.97 -11.27
C GLY A 201 11.47 -8.41 -10.16
N VAL A 202 12.71 -8.02 -10.47
CA VAL A 202 13.60 -7.34 -9.51
C VAL A 202 13.01 -6.00 -9.05
N LEU A 203 12.34 -5.25 -9.93
CA LEU A 203 11.66 -4.00 -9.57
C LEU A 203 10.52 -4.26 -8.59
N ALA A 204 9.73 -5.29 -8.84
CA ALA A 204 8.62 -5.67 -7.96
C ALA A 204 9.11 -6.13 -6.59
N LEU A 205 10.19 -6.91 -6.54
CA LEU A 205 10.82 -7.33 -5.29
C LEU A 205 11.36 -6.13 -4.51
N ALA A 206 12.09 -5.24 -5.19
CA ALA A 206 12.62 -4.02 -4.58
C ALA A 206 11.48 -3.14 -4.03
N LEU A 207 10.42 -2.95 -4.80
CA LEU A 207 9.25 -2.16 -4.38
C LEU A 207 8.52 -2.81 -3.19
N THR A 208 8.37 -4.13 -3.18
CA THR A 208 7.79 -4.89 -2.07
C THR A 208 8.64 -4.76 -0.80
N ALA A 209 9.96 -4.78 -0.93
CA ALA A 209 10.87 -4.53 0.19
C ALA A 209 10.74 -3.09 0.72
N CYS A 210 10.66 -2.09 -0.17
CA CYS A 210 10.42 -0.71 0.22
C CYS A 210 9.08 -0.52 0.96
N TRP A 211 8.00 -1.15 0.49
CA TRP A 211 6.70 -1.10 1.17
C TRP A 211 6.69 -1.85 2.50
N THR A 212 7.42 -2.96 2.60
CA THR A 212 7.59 -3.70 3.86
C THR A 212 8.32 -2.81 4.87
N TRP A 213 9.39 -2.14 4.45
CA TRP A 213 10.10 -1.18 5.30
C TRP A 213 9.22 -0.01 5.72
N ALA A 214 8.48 0.59 4.80
CA ALA A 214 7.57 1.69 5.11
C ALA A 214 6.45 1.26 6.10
N LEU A 215 5.92 0.04 5.96
CA LEU A 215 4.94 -0.51 6.89
C LEU A 215 5.55 -0.73 8.29
N LEU A 216 6.77 -1.26 8.36
CA LEU A 216 7.52 -1.44 9.60
C LEU A 216 7.71 -0.10 10.35
N VAL A 217 8.20 0.92 9.63
CA VAL A 217 8.39 2.27 10.19
C VAL A 217 7.05 2.85 10.63
N THR A 218 5.99 2.64 9.86
CA THR A 218 4.64 3.13 10.21
C THR A 218 4.14 2.50 11.50
N ALA A 219 4.24 1.18 11.62
CA ALA A 219 3.83 0.45 12.81
C ALA A 219 4.63 0.85 14.07
N ALA A 220 5.92 1.11 13.91
CA ALA A 220 6.81 1.45 15.03
C ALA A 220 6.65 2.88 15.56
N ARG A 221 6.22 3.85 14.74
CA ARG A 221 6.33 5.29 15.06
C ARG A 221 5.03 6.08 15.00
N PHE A 222 4.04 5.63 14.25
CA PHE A 222 2.85 6.42 13.95
C PHE A 222 1.59 5.69 14.39
N HIS A 223 0.56 6.47 14.73
CA HIS A 223 -0.79 6.00 15.07
C HIS A 223 -0.88 5.12 16.32
N THR A 224 -2.09 5.03 16.86
CA THR A 224 -2.39 4.09 17.94
C THR A 224 -2.66 2.68 17.40
N LEU A 225 -2.49 1.66 18.24
CA LEU A 225 -2.78 0.26 17.88
C LEU A 225 -4.18 0.07 17.26
N PRO A 226 -5.27 0.67 17.79
CA PRO A 226 -6.60 0.57 17.17
C PRO A 226 -6.65 1.15 15.75
N GLU A 227 -6.08 2.35 15.54
CA GLU A 227 -6.05 3.01 14.22
C GLU A 227 -5.30 2.16 13.20
N GLN A 228 -4.16 1.61 13.60
CA GLN A 228 -3.36 0.68 12.79
C GLN A 228 -4.15 -0.60 12.45
N THR A 229 -4.81 -1.20 13.44
CA THR A 229 -5.60 -2.43 13.28
C THR A 229 -6.74 -2.23 12.29
N SER A 230 -7.49 -1.12 12.42
CA SER A 230 -8.59 -0.83 11.49
C SER A 230 -8.15 -0.62 10.04
N GLY A 231 -7.00 0.05 9.82
CA GLY A 231 -6.41 0.20 8.48
C GLY A 231 -5.97 -1.15 7.89
N LEU A 232 -5.31 -1.99 8.69
CA LEU A 232 -4.89 -3.33 8.27
C LEU A 232 -6.10 -4.23 7.92
N LEU A 233 -7.13 -4.24 8.77
CA LEU A 233 -8.35 -5.01 8.52
C LEU A 233 -9.05 -4.57 7.23
N ALA A 234 -9.17 -3.26 7.01
CA ALA A 234 -9.74 -2.73 5.77
C ALA A 234 -8.97 -3.19 4.52
N ALA A 235 -7.63 -3.26 4.59
CA ALA A 235 -6.81 -3.77 3.50
C ALA A 235 -7.02 -5.27 3.26
N VAL A 236 -7.13 -6.07 4.34
CA VAL A 236 -7.39 -7.51 4.24
C VAL A 236 -8.76 -7.76 3.60
N VAL A 237 -9.79 -7.04 4.01
CA VAL A 237 -11.13 -7.12 3.41
C VAL A 237 -11.06 -6.78 1.92
N ALA A 238 -10.42 -5.66 1.55
CA ALA A 238 -10.26 -5.27 0.16
C ALA A 238 -9.54 -6.34 -0.68
N HIS A 239 -8.48 -6.94 -0.14
CA HIS A 239 -7.73 -8.00 -0.81
C HIS A 239 -8.58 -9.27 -1.02
N LEU A 240 -9.29 -9.71 0.01
CA LEU A 240 -10.17 -10.88 -0.07
C LEU A 240 -11.36 -10.64 -1.01
N SER A 241 -11.91 -9.42 -1.04
CA SER A 241 -12.94 -9.02 -2.01
C SER A 241 -12.42 -9.06 -3.44
N ALA A 242 -11.23 -8.52 -3.69
CA ALA A 242 -10.59 -8.59 -5.01
C ALA A 242 -10.42 -10.05 -5.45
N ARG A 243 -9.94 -10.93 -4.56
CA ARG A 243 -9.80 -12.37 -4.83
C ARG A 243 -11.14 -13.07 -5.11
N ALA A 244 -12.18 -12.75 -4.35
CA ALA A 244 -13.48 -13.44 -4.46
C ALA A 244 -14.26 -13.05 -5.72
N LEU A 245 -14.06 -11.83 -6.22
CA LEU A 245 -14.83 -11.24 -7.32
C LEU A 245 -14.06 -11.15 -8.64
N GLY A 246 -12.73 -11.34 -8.62
CA GLY A 246 -11.85 -11.22 -9.78
C GLY A 246 -11.52 -12.54 -10.44
#